data_AF-A0A9D6UB67-F1
#
_entry.id   AF-A0A9D6UB67-F1
#
_cell.length_a   1.000
_cell.length_b   1.000
_cell.length_c   1.000
_cell.angle_alpha   90.00
_cell.angle_beta   90.00
_cell.angle_gamma   90.00
#
_symmetry.space_group_name_H-M   'P 1'
#
loop_
_entity.id
_entity.type
_entity.pdbx_description
1 polymer ?
#
loop_
_entity_poly.entity_id
_entity_poly.type
_entity_poly.pdbx_seq_one_letter_code
_entity_poly.pdbx_strand_id
1 'polypeptide(L)'
;MDKIKIVGGTRLHGVIPISGAKNAALPLMIASLLTRETVTLANMPLLADVMLLERILGNHGVDYAIAGKRTGESVDAGRTVHLTAREIVDTTAPYD
;
A
#
# COMPACT_ATOMS: atom_id res chain seq x y z
N MET A 1 7.72 -16.46 16.34
CA MET A 1 8.38 -16.54 15.03
C MET A 1 7.46 -17.28 14.10
N ASP A 2 7.04 -16.63 13.03
CA ASP A 2 6.26 -17.28 11.98
C ASP A 2 7.14 -18.28 11.22
N LYS A 3 6.55 -19.40 10.80
CA LYS A 3 7.26 -20.45 10.06
C LYS A 3 6.41 -20.90 8.88
N ILE A 4 7.05 -21.05 7.73
CA ILE A 4 6.44 -21.63 6.54
C ILE A 4 7.04 -23.04 6.36
N LYS A 5 6.19 -24.06 6.34
CA LYS A 5 6.58 -25.44 6.01
C LYS A 5 6.16 -25.72 4.57
N ILE A 6 7.13 -26.01 3.70
CA ILE A 6 6.89 -26.35 2.30
C ILE A 6 7.03 -27.86 2.13
N VAL A 7 6.03 -28.49 1.52
CA VAL A 7 6.09 -29.91 1.12
C VAL A 7 6.31 -29.95 -0.39
N GLY A 8 7.46 -30.48 -0.81
CA GLY A 8 7.83 -30.59 -2.22
C GLY A 8 7.09 -31.72 -2.95
N GLY A 9 7.42 -31.90 -4.24
CA GLY A 9 6.95 -33.03 -5.07
C GLY A 9 5.81 -32.70 -6.04
N THR A 10 5.23 -31.49 -5.96
CA THR A 10 4.16 -31.06 -6.89
C THR A 10 4.65 -29.95 -7.80
N ARG A 11 4.50 -30.13 -9.12
CA ARG A 11 4.78 -29.07 -10.11
C ARG A 11 3.66 -28.03 -10.06
N LEU A 12 4.03 -26.75 -9.99
CA LEU A 12 3.06 -25.65 -10.06
C LEU A 12 2.45 -25.56 -11.45
N HIS A 13 1.13 -25.37 -11.52
CA HIS A 13 0.38 -25.13 -12.76
C HIS A 13 -0.81 -24.21 -12.46
N GLY A 14 -0.89 -23.09 -13.17
CA GLY A 14 -1.94 -22.10 -12.99
C GLY A 14 -1.47 -20.68 -13.26
N VAL A 15 -2.37 -19.72 -13.07
CA VAL A 15 -2.09 -18.28 -13.18
C VAL A 15 -2.64 -17.64 -11.92
N ILE A 16 -1.84 -16.75 -11.31
CA ILE A 16 -2.26 -15.91 -10.20
C ILE A 16 -2.11 -14.45 -10.59
N PRO A 17 -3.05 -13.57 -10.21
CA PRO A 17 -2.84 -12.14 -10.34
C PRO A 17 -1.75 -11.68 -9.37
N ILE A 18 -1.04 -10.61 -9.72
CA ILE A 18 -0.08 -9.95 -8.84
C ILE A 18 -0.52 -8.52 -8.58
N SER A 19 -0.20 -8.01 -7.39
CA SER A 19 -0.34 -6.60 -7.08
C SER A 19 0.80 -5.77 -7.70
N GLY A 20 0.68 -4.45 -7.64
CA GLY A 20 1.67 -3.52 -8.18
C GLY A 20 3.04 -3.61 -7.49
N ALA A 21 4.06 -3.07 -8.16
CA ALA A 21 5.43 -3.14 -7.66
C ALA A 21 5.67 -2.19 -6.48
N LYS A 22 6.28 -2.69 -5.40
CA LYS A 22 6.65 -1.90 -4.22
C LYS A 22 7.41 -0.61 -4.57
N ASN A 23 8.42 -0.75 -5.42
CA ASN A 23 9.32 0.37 -5.74
C ASN A 23 8.66 1.44 -6.62
N ALA A 24 7.51 1.13 -7.25
CA ALA A 24 6.67 2.13 -7.89
C ALA A 24 5.65 2.72 -6.88
N ALA A 25 5.07 1.87 -6.03
CA ALA A 25 4.09 2.25 -5.02
C ALA A 25 4.61 3.30 -4.03
N LEU A 26 5.79 3.09 -3.44
CA LEU A 26 6.29 3.97 -2.36
C LEU A 26 6.51 5.42 -2.83
N PRO A 27 7.20 5.70 -3.96
CA PRO A 27 7.34 7.07 -4.44
C PRO A 27 6.00 7.72 -4.83
N LEU A 28 5.06 6.94 -5.39
CA LEU A 28 3.74 7.44 -5.75
C LEU A 28 2.93 7.86 -4.51
N MET A 29 3.08 7.16 -3.39
CA MET A 29 2.48 7.57 -2.12
C MET A 29 3.06 8.91 -1.64
N ILE A 30 4.37 9.09 -1.72
CA ILE A 30 5.05 10.34 -1.33
C ILE A 30 4.60 11.50 -2.24
N ALA A 31 4.40 11.24 -3.53
CA ALA A 31 3.91 12.24 -4.48
C ALA A 31 2.55 12.83 -4.09
N SER A 32 1.75 12.17 -3.23
CA SER A 32 0.52 12.74 -2.68
C SER A 32 0.75 14.03 -1.89
N LEU A 33 1.95 14.25 -1.34
CA LEU A 33 2.32 15.48 -0.63
C LEU A 33 2.48 16.69 -1.56
N LEU A 34 2.55 16.47 -2.88
CA LEU A 34 2.78 17.53 -3.87
C LEU A 34 1.49 18.21 -4.34
N THR A 35 0.32 17.75 -3.88
CA THR A 35 -0.98 18.30 -4.23
C THR A 35 -1.94 18.28 -3.04
N ARG A 36 -2.88 19.24 -3.02
CA ARG A 36 -3.98 19.27 -2.06
C ARG A 36 -5.16 18.38 -2.47
N GLU A 37 -5.17 17.94 -3.72
CA GLU A 37 -6.20 17.05 -4.26
C GLU A 37 -5.97 15.61 -3.78
N THR A 38 -7.05 14.83 -3.75
CA THR A 38 -6.95 13.41 -3.41
C THR A 38 -6.25 12.64 -4.53
N VAL A 39 -5.11 12.03 -4.23
CA VAL A 39 -4.43 11.08 -5.11
C VAL A 39 -5.01 9.69 -4.91
N THR A 40 -5.43 9.05 -6.01
CA THR A 40 -5.95 7.68 -5.99
C THR A 40 -4.97 6.74 -6.65
N LEU A 41 -4.41 5.80 -5.88
CA LEU A 41 -3.49 4.79 -6.35
C LEU A 41 -4.20 3.43 -6.41
N ALA A 42 -4.39 2.91 -7.62
CA ALA A 42 -4.93 1.58 -7.84
C ALA A 42 -3.84 0.51 -7.86
N ASN A 43 -4.23 -0.74 -7.64
CA ASN A 43 -3.32 -1.91 -7.68
C ASN A 43 -2.14 -1.81 -6.70
N MET A 44 -2.33 -1.21 -5.53
CA MET A 44 -1.29 -1.07 -4.51
C MET A 44 -1.01 -2.42 -3.82
N PRO A 45 0.27 -2.78 -3.61
CA PRO A 45 0.60 -4.02 -2.92
C PRO A 45 0.36 -3.91 -1.41
N LEU A 46 -0.09 -5.01 -0.79
CA LEU A 46 -0.25 -5.11 0.66
C LEU A 46 1.04 -5.63 1.30
N LEU A 47 1.97 -4.72 1.58
CA LEU A 47 3.29 -5.02 2.16
C LEU A 47 3.54 -4.19 3.42
N ALA A 48 4.40 -4.71 4.30
CA ALA A 48 4.78 -4.01 5.53
C ALA A 48 5.32 -2.59 5.24
N ASP A 49 6.16 -2.43 4.22
CA ASP A 49 6.71 -1.13 3.81
C ASP A 49 5.62 -0.13 3.41
N VAL A 50 4.55 -0.58 2.74
CA VAL A 50 3.42 0.27 2.32
C VAL A 50 2.61 0.69 3.55
N MET A 51 2.29 -0.24 4.45
CA MET A 51 1.57 0.07 5.68
C MET A 51 2.37 0.99 6.61
N LEU A 52 3.68 0.81 6.67
CA LEU A 52 4.57 1.68 7.43
C LEU A 52 4.57 3.09 6.84
N LEU A 53 4.67 3.23 5.52
CA LEU A 53 4.65 4.54 4.87
C LEU A 53 3.28 5.22 4.99
N GLU A 54 2.16 4.48 4.96
CA GLU A 54 0.83 5.03 5.28
C GLU A 54 0.81 5.67 6.67
N ARG A 55 1.42 5.01 7.68
CA ARG A 55 1.53 5.56 9.03
C ARG A 55 2.43 6.79 9.09
N ILE A 56 3.59 6.77 8.42
CA ILE A 56 4.51 7.92 8.36
C ILE A 56 3.83 9.12 7.70
N LEU A 57 3.14 8.92 6.57
CA LEU A 57 2.38 9.98 5.91
C LEU A 57 1.25 10.51 6.81
N GLY A 58 0.60 9.64 7.59
CA GLY A 58 -0.36 10.04 8.61
C GLY A 58 0.23 11.02 9.64
N ASN A 59 1.48 10.82 10.08
CA ASN A 59 2.16 11.77 10.98
C ASN A 59 2.39 13.14 10.33
N HIS A 60 2.55 13.18 9.00
CA HIS A 60 2.65 14.42 8.24
C HIS A 60 1.29 15.07 7.95
N GLY A 61 0.17 14.50 8.42
CA GLY A 61 -1.18 15.04 8.21
C GLY A 61 -1.88 14.52 6.95
N VAL A 62 -1.39 13.43 6.36
CA VAL A 62 -2.04 12.80 5.21
C VAL A 62 -3.16 11.88 5.68
N ASP A 63 -4.39 12.21 5.30
CA ASP A 63 -5.51 11.30 5.44
C ASP A 63 -5.44 10.21 4.38
N TYR A 64 -5.69 8.95 4.76
CA TYR A 64 -5.79 7.86 3.80
C TYR A 64 -7.04 7.00 4.01
N ALA A 65 -7.59 6.50 2.90
CA ALA A 65 -8.71 5.57 2.89
C ALA A 65 -8.44 4.42 1.93
N ILE A 66 -8.78 3.20 2.34
CA ILE A 66 -8.69 2.01 1.50
C ILE A 66 -10.08 1.76 0.91
N ALA A 67 -10.18 1.69 -0.42
CA ALA A 67 -11.43 1.33 -1.06
C ALA A 67 -11.84 -0.09 -0.65
N GLY A 68 -13.12 -0.27 -0.31
CA GLY A 68 -13.66 -1.59 0.03
C GLY A 68 -13.55 -2.56 -1.15
N LYS A 69 -13.33 -3.84 -0.84
CA LYS A 69 -13.30 -4.89 -1.86
C LYS A 69 -14.68 -5.05 -2.49
N ARG A 70 -14.71 -5.27 -3.82
CA ARG A 70 -15.93 -5.57 -4.55
C ARG A 70 -16.10 -7.08 -4.73
N THR A 71 -17.34 -7.53 -4.86
CA THR A 71 -17.65 -8.92 -5.19
C THR A 71 -16.94 -9.32 -6.48
N GLY A 72 -16.14 -10.38 -6.42
CA GLY A 72 -15.36 -10.88 -7.57
C GLY A 72 -13.90 -10.45 -7.61
N GLU A 73 -13.42 -9.59 -6.70
CA GLU A 73 -12.00 -9.26 -6.59
C GLU A 73 -11.22 -10.40 -5.90
N SER A 74 -10.12 -10.84 -6.51
CA SER A 74 -9.24 -11.86 -5.92
C SER A 74 -8.57 -11.33 -4.66
N VAL A 75 -8.34 -12.21 -3.68
CA VAL A 75 -7.61 -11.86 -2.45
C VAL A 75 -6.21 -11.33 -2.75
N ASP A 76 -5.60 -11.83 -3.83
CA ASP A 76 -4.23 -11.50 -4.26
C ASP A 76 -4.15 -10.24 -5.14
N ALA A 77 -5.27 -9.59 -5.43
CA ALA A 77 -5.29 -8.33 -6.18
C ALA A 77 -4.81 -7.16 -5.32
N GLY A 78 -4.16 -6.19 -5.95
CA GLY A 78 -3.77 -4.95 -5.28
C GLY A 78 -4.98 -4.14 -4.83
N ARG A 79 -4.80 -3.34 -3.77
CA ARG A 79 -5.83 -2.47 -3.20
C ARG A 79 -5.86 -1.10 -3.88
N THR A 80 -6.98 -0.39 -3.76
CA THR A 80 -7.04 1.04 -4.12
C THR A 80 -6.91 1.88 -2.85
N VAL A 81 -5.98 2.82 -2.86
CA VAL A 81 -5.69 3.73 -1.74
C VAL A 81 -5.93 5.17 -2.18
N HIS A 82 -6.70 5.91 -1.39
CA HIS A 82 -6.89 7.34 -1.54
C HIS A 82 -6.02 8.06 -0.50
N LEU A 83 -5.24 9.03 -0.93
CA LEU A 83 -4.33 9.83 -0.09
C LEU A 83 -4.69 11.31 -0.28
N THR A 84 -4.89 12.04 0.82
CA THR A 84 -5.21 13.47 0.77
C THR A 84 -4.31 14.25 1.72
N ALA A 85 -3.42 15.08 1.16
CA ALA A 85 -2.50 15.93 1.91
C ALA A 85 -2.97 17.40 1.82
N ARG A 86 -3.92 17.79 2.67
CA ARG A 86 -4.46 19.18 2.63
C ARG A 86 -3.47 20.20 3.19
N GLU A 87 -2.85 19.83 4.30
CA GLU A 87 -1.89 20.63 5.04
C GLU A 87 -0.86 19.68 5.67
N ILE A 88 0.42 20.05 5.58
CA ILE A 88 1.49 19.29 6.22
C ILE A 88 1.62 19.80 7.66
N VAL A 89 1.25 18.96 8.62
CA VAL A 89 1.13 19.38 10.03
C VAL A 89 2.40 19.14 10.85
N ASP A 90 3.29 18.28 10.36
CA ASP A 90 4.59 18.00 10.95
C ASP A 90 5.58 17.64 9.83
N THR A 91 6.86 17.96 10.01
CA THR A 91 7.95 17.61 9.09
C THR A 91 9.05 16.81 9.79
N THR A 92 8.84 16.44 11.05
CA THR A 92 9.81 15.75 11.90
C THR A 92 9.37 14.32 12.11
N ALA A 93 10.27 13.36 11.91
CA ALA A 93 9.97 11.98 12.26
C ALA A 93 10.25 11.74 13.75
N PRO A 94 9.39 11.00 14.47
CA PRO A 94 9.69 10.58 15.84
C PRO A 94 10.76 9.50 15.79
N TYR A 95 11.94 9.80 16.35
CA TYR A 95 13.09 8.87 16.41
C TYR A 95 13.29 8.27 17.80
N ASP A 96 12.28 8.41 18.66
CA ASP A 96 12.27 7.93 20.04
C ASP A 96 11.93 6.43 20.14
#